data_AF-A0A382LFA6-F1
#
_entry.id   AF-A0A382LFA6-F1
#
_cell.length_a   1.000
_cell.length_b   1.000
_cell.length_c   1.000
_cell.angle_alpha   90.00
_cell.angle_beta   90.00
_cell.angle_gamma   90.00
#
_symmetry.space_group_name_H-M   'P 1'
#
loop_
_entity.id
_entity.type
_entity.pdbx_description
1 polymer ?
#
loop_
_entity_poly.entity_id
_entity_poly.type
_entity_poly.pdbx_seq_one_letter_code
_entity_poly.pdbx_strand_id
1 'polypeptide(L)'
;MDGNQIFFRLVNPLTRAIARSPLHPLISDNIVVLIFPGIKSGRIYSIPVSYLETSDKEMVCLTDRPYIWWRNLINNKNIQILLRGKLLNAEVEVEFENDDLIAEKLTAMC
;
A
#
# COMPACT_ATOMS: atom_id res chain seq x y z
N MET A 1 6.57 -19.86 16.07
CA MET A 1 5.27 -19.22 15.75
C MET A 1 5.44 -18.59 14.38
N ASP A 2 4.94 -19.28 13.36
CA ASP A 2 5.26 -19.00 11.97
C ASP A 2 4.52 -17.75 11.47
N GLY A 3 5.28 -16.77 10.97
CA GLY A 3 4.80 -15.45 10.53
C GLY A 3 3.75 -15.48 9.41
N ASN A 4 3.51 -16.65 8.81
CA ASN A 4 2.51 -16.86 7.77
C ASN A 4 1.07 -16.85 8.31
N GLN A 5 0.84 -17.02 9.62
CA GLN A 5 -0.50 -17.06 10.23
C GLN A 5 -1.17 -15.66 10.32
N ILE A 6 -0.40 -14.57 10.24
CA ILE A 6 -0.93 -13.20 10.22
C ILE A 6 -1.51 -12.88 8.83
N PHE A 7 -0.94 -13.48 7.77
CA PHE A 7 -1.25 -13.24 6.36
C PHE A 7 -2.73 -13.40 6.02
N PHE A 8 -3.42 -14.38 6.64
CA PHE A 8 -4.82 -14.69 6.35
C PHE A 8 -5.81 -14.14 7.37
N ARG A 9 -5.37 -13.58 8.51
CA ARG A 9 -6.32 -13.08 9.53
C ARG A 9 -6.70 -11.61 9.37
N LEU A 10 -6.13 -10.94 8.37
CA LEU A 10 -6.42 -9.55 8.00
C LEU A 10 -7.17 -9.46 6.66
N VAL A 11 -8.13 -10.37 6.43
CA VAL A 11 -9.13 -10.23 5.35
C VAL A 11 -10.12 -9.15 5.75
N ASN A 12 -9.67 -7.90 5.71
CA ASN A 12 -10.55 -6.74 5.68
C ASN A 12 -11.34 -6.80 4.35
N PRO A 13 -12.65 -6.53 4.28
CA PRO A 13 -13.41 -6.43 3.02
C PRO A 13 -12.72 -5.60 1.91
N LEU A 14 -11.80 -4.72 2.29
CA LEU A 14 -10.95 -3.96 1.36
C LEU A 14 -9.99 -4.82 0.53
N THR A 15 -9.44 -5.91 1.07
CA THR A 15 -8.62 -6.88 0.31
C THR A 15 -9.40 -7.50 -0.85
N ARG A 16 -10.68 -7.82 -0.61
CA ARG A 16 -11.61 -8.29 -1.64
C ARG A 16 -11.98 -7.22 -2.66
N ALA A 17 -11.95 -5.94 -2.28
CA ALA A 17 -12.23 -4.82 -3.19
C ALA A 17 -11.04 -4.53 -4.11
N ILE A 18 -9.81 -4.54 -3.57
CA ILE A 18 -8.57 -4.33 -4.34
C ILE A 18 -8.34 -5.47 -5.32
N ALA A 19 -8.59 -6.73 -4.90
CA ALA A 19 -8.54 -7.89 -5.80
C ALA A 19 -9.57 -7.87 -6.95
N ARG A 20 -10.58 -6.98 -6.89
CA ARG A 20 -11.60 -6.79 -7.93
C ARG A 20 -11.37 -5.57 -8.82
N SER A 21 -10.28 -4.82 -8.63
CA SER A 21 -9.93 -3.67 -9.48
C SER A 21 -9.30 -4.15 -10.80
N PRO A 22 -9.56 -3.48 -11.94
CA PRO A 22 -8.99 -3.80 -13.25
C PRO A 22 -7.45 -3.73 -13.35
N LEU A 23 -6.74 -3.34 -12.29
CA LEU A 23 -5.27 -3.38 -12.17
C LEU A 23 -4.70 -4.78 -11.88
N HIS A 24 -5.51 -5.83 -11.90
CA HIS A 24 -5.11 -7.22 -11.68
C HIS A 24 -3.84 -7.71 -12.45
N PRO A 25 -3.50 -7.24 -13.66
CA PRO A 25 -2.30 -7.69 -14.36
C PRO A 25 -0.99 -7.31 -13.67
N LEU A 26 -0.97 -6.22 -12.89
CA LEU A 26 0.24 -5.73 -12.20
C LEU A 26 0.51 -6.42 -10.86
N ILE A 27 -0.39 -7.30 -10.42
CA ILE A 27 -0.46 -7.82 -9.05
C ILE A 27 0.48 -9.03 -8.83
N SER A 28 1.02 -9.68 -9.87
CA SER A 28 1.60 -11.02 -9.68
C SER A 28 2.88 -11.05 -8.85
N ASP A 29 3.74 -10.03 -8.88
CA ASP A 29 5.10 -10.20 -8.34
C ASP A 29 5.54 -9.22 -7.24
N ASN A 30 4.95 -8.02 -7.12
CA ASN A 30 5.43 -7.00 -6.16
C ASN A 30 4.29 -6.42 -5.30
N ILE A 31 3.95 -7.11 -4.20
CA ILE A 31 2.97 -6.65 -3.20
C ILE A 31 3.67 -6.27 -1.89
N VAL A 32 3.28 -5.13 -1.31
CA VAL A 32 3.60 -4.72 0.05
C VAL A 32 2.31 -4.46 0.83
N VAL A 33 2.28 -4.79 2.12
CA VAL A 33 1.13 -4.46 2.99
C VAL A 33 1.46 -3.25 3.84
N LEU A 34 0.69 -2.18 3.68
CA LEU A 34 0.78 -0.98 4.51
C LEU A 34 -0.02 -1.18 5.80
N ILE A 35 0.58 -0.91 6.95
CA ILE A 35 -0.02 -1.10 8.28
C ILE A 35 0.03 0.22 9.06
N PHE A 36 -1.13 0.82 9.31
CA PHE A 36 -1.23 2.14 9.93
C PHE A 36 -2.54 2.33 10.70
N PRO A 37 -2.58 3.17 11.75
CA PRO A 37 -3.81 3.50 12.45
C PRO A 37 -4.70 4.45 11.64
N GLY A 38 -6.00 4.23 11.69
CA GLY A 38 -6.99 5.18 11.19
C GLY A 38 -7.01 6.46 12.02
N ILE A 39 -6.97 7.62 11.38
CA ILE A 39 -6.96 8.92 12.09
C ILE A 39 -8.23 9.08 12.94
N LYS A 40 -9.40 8.75 12.39
CA LYS A 40 -10.68 8.92 13.09
C LYS A 40 -11.03 7.74 13.99
N SER A 41 -10.75 6.52 13.55
CA SER A 41 -11.22 5.31 14.24
C SER A 41 -10.21 4.72 15.21
N GLY A 42 -8.93 5.10 15.13
CA GLY A 42 -7.82 4.50 15.87
C GLY A 42 -7.54 3.03 15.51
N ARG A 43 -8.35 2.42 14.64
CA ARG A 43 -8.22 1.01 14.25
C ARG A 43 -7.00 0.84 13.35
N ILE A 44 -6.26 -0.25 13.55
CA ILE A 44 -5.16 -0.62 12.67
C ILE A 44 -5.74 -1.12 11.34
N TYR A 45 -5.34 -0.48 10.26
CA TYR A 45 -5.60 -0.91 8.89
C TYR A 45 -4.40 -1.69 8.34
N SER A 46 -4.68 -2.65 7.48
CA SER A 46 -3.68 -3.41 6.73
C SER A 46 -4.13 -3.48 5.28
N ILE A 47 -3.38 -2.81 4.39
CA ILE A 47 -3.79 -2.55 3.02
C ILE A 47 -2.71 -3.09 2.07
N PRO A 48 -2.99 -4.15 1.29
CA PRO A 48 -2.07 -4.60 0.26
C PRO A 48 -2.09 -3.61 -0.91
N VAL A 49 -0.92 -3.18 -1.34
CA VAL A 49 -0.72 -2.33 -2.52
C VAL A 49 0.39 -2.91 -3.39
N SER A 50 0.30 -2.67 -4.70
CA SER A 50 1.42 -2.91 -5.60
C SER A 50 2.51 -1.88 -5.33
N TYR A 51 3.76 -2.31 -5.49
CA TYR A 51 4.90 -1.41 -5.36
C TYR A 51 5.90 -1.60 -6.51
N LEU A 52 6.64 -0.55 -6.81
CA LEU A 52 7.79 -0.55 -7.71
C LEU A 52 9.01 -0.09 -6.92
N GLU A 53 10.06 -0.91 -6.90
CA GLU A 53 11.35 -0.51 -6.31
C GLU A 53 12.00 0.53 -7.22
N THR A 54 12.21 1.74 -6.70
CA THR A 54 12.94 2.81 -7.42
C THR A 54 14.40 2.87 -7.02
N SER A 55 14.75 2.36 -5.84
CA SER A 55 16.10 2.23 -5.29
C SER A 55 16.08 1.24 -4.11
N ASP A 56 17.25 0.89 -3.55
CA ASP A 56 17.38 -0.10 -2.46
C ASP A 56 16.53 0.21 -1.20
N LYS A 57 16.13 1.48 -1.00
CA LYS A 57 15.37 1.94 0.18
C LYS A 57 14.11 2.73 -0.18
N GLU A 58 13.79 2.82 -1.47
CA GLU A 58 12.66 3.61 -1.93
C GLU A 58 11.78 2.77 -2.85
N MET A 59 10.48 2.92 -2.65
CA MET A 59 9.48 2.27 -3.46
C MET A 59 8.31 3.21 -3.66
N VAL A 60 7.72 3.13 -4.85
CA VAL A 60 6.49 3.84 -5.18
C VAL A 60 5.34 2.86 -5.07
N CYS A 61 4.32 3.24 -4.32
CA CYS A 61 3.07 2.49 -4.23
C CYS A 61 1.97 3.28 -4.92
N LEU A 62 1.10 2.60 -5.68
CA LEU A 62 -0.01 3.25 -6.36
C LEU A 62 -1.36 2.75 -5.83
N THR A 63 -2.33 3.65 -5.78
CA THR A 63 -3.71 3.36 -5.41
C THR A 63 -4.66 4.27 -6.17
N ASP A 64 -5.87 3.79 -6.45
CA ASP A 64 -6.87 4.62 -7.10
C ASP A 64 -7.35 5.74 -6.15
N ARG A 65 -7.42 6.97 -6.69
CA ARG A 65 -7.88 8.18 -5.97
C ARG A 65 -9.24 8.04 -5.28
N PRO A 66 -10.25 7.34 -5.85
CA PRO A 66 -11.56 7.16 -5.20
C PRO A 66 -11.50 6.46 -3.83
N TYR A 67 -10.46 5.67 -3.56
CA TYR A 67 -10.32 4.99 -2.28
C TYR A 67 -9.80 5.94 -1.19
N ILE A 68 -10.66 6.44 -0.31
CA ILE A 68 -10.27 7.47 0.69
C ILE A 68 -9.28 7.04 1.78
N TRP A 69 -8.84 5.77 1.83
CA TRP A 69 -7.97 5.28 2.90
C TRP A 69 -6.58 5.93 2.88
N TRP A 70 -6.06 6.31 1.71
CA TRP A 70 -4.74 6.94 1.54
C TRP A 70 -4.61 8.26 2.30
N ARG A 71 -5.74 8.94 2.56
CA ARG A 71 -5.76 10.17 3.37
C ARG A 71 -5.29 9.96 4.81
N ASN A 72 -5.34 8.72 5.31
CA ASN A 72 -4.76 8.41 6.62
C ASN A 72 -3.22 8.52 6.60
N LEU A 73 -2.58 8.29 5.46
CA LEU A 73 -1.13 8.33 5.32
C LEU A 73 -0.58 9.76 5.29
N ILE A 74 -1.39 10.75 4.87
CA ILE A 74 -1.02 12.17 4.96
C ILE A 74 -0.60 12.55 6.39
N ASN A 75 -1.30 12.00 7.40
CA ASN A 75 -1.03 12.31 8.80
C ASN A 75 -0.22 11.21 9.51
N ASN A 76 -0.12 10.01 8.93
CA ASN A 76 0.68 8.91 9.44
C ASN A 76 1.91 8.70 8.55
N LYS A 77 2.90 9.58 8.69
CA LYS A 77 4.13 9.52 7.89
C LYS A 77 5.03 8.34 8.25
N ASN A 78 4.97 7.83 9.48
CA ASN A 78 5.74 6.66 9.89
C ASN A 78 4.79 5.50 10.11
N ILE A 79 4.89 4.49 9.25
CA ILE A 79 4.02 3.30 9.27
C ILE A 79 4.84 2.03 9.36
N GLN A 80 4.15 0.92 9.61
CA GLN A 80 4.75 -0.40 9.43
C GLN A 80 4.38 -0.93 8.04
N ILE A 81 5.30 -1.66 7.43
CA ILE A 81 5.07 -2.37 6.17
C ILE A 81 5.42 -3.84 6.34
N LEU A 82 4.67 -4.71 5.67
CA LEU A 82 5.06 -6.10 5.47
C LEU A 82 5.58 -6.26 4.04
N LEU A 83 6.89 -6.33 3.90
CA LEU A 83 7.58 -6.48 2.62
C LEU A 83 8.25 -7.85 2.56
N ARG A 84 7.84 -8.71 1.61
CA ARG A 84 8.41 -10.06 1.43
C ARG A 84 8.48 -10.88 2.74
N GLY A 85 7.42 -10.77 3.56
CA GLY A 85 7.30 -11.44 4.85
C GLY A 85 8.08 -10.79 6.01
N LYS A 86 8.78 -9.67 5.78
CA LYS A 86 9.50 -8.91 6.82
C LYS A 86 8.71 -7.68 7.23
N LEU A 87 8.52 -7.51 8.53
CA LEU A 87 7.90 -6.32 9.10
C LEU A 87 8.96 -5.23 9.26
N LEU A 88 8.78 -4.09 8.61
CA LEU A 88 9.71 -2.97 8.61
C LEU A 88 8.98 -1.67 8.98
N ASN A 89 9.70 -0.69 9.52
CA ASN A 89 9.20 0.67 9.63
C ASN A 89 9.56 1.44 8.35
N ALA A 90 8.62 2.21 7.84
CA ALA A 90 8.81 3.01 6.63
C ALA A 90 8.27 4.42 6.83
N GLU A 91 8.98 5.39 6.26
CA GLU A 91 8.44 6.73 6.05
C GLU A 91 7.62 6.75 4.77
N VAL A 92 6.51 7.48 4.79
CA VAL A 92 5.56 7.59 3.68
C VAL A 92 5.31 9.05 3.35
N GLU A 93 5.44 9.33 2.07
CA GLU A 93 4.99 10.56 1.45
C GLU A 93 3.85 10.24 0.47
N VAL A 94 2.86 11.12 0.42
CA VAL A 94 1.67 10.94 -0.43
C VAL A 94 1.62 12.09 -1.41
N GLU A 95 1.73 11.76 -2.70
CA GLU A 95 1.48 12.67 -3.81
C GLU A 95 0.08 12.39 -4.38
N PHE A 96 -0.74 13.44 -4.51
CA PHE A 96 -2.10 13.33 -5.03
C PHE A 96 -2.56 14.56 -5.82
N GLU A 97 -1.69 15.58 -5.97
CA GLU A 97 -1.99 16.85 -6.63
C GLU A 97 -1.33 16.94 -8.02
N ASN A 98 -0.13 16.39 -8.18
CA ASN A 98 0.62 16.44 -9.44
C ASN A 98 0.26 15.28 -10.39
N ASP A 99 -0.72 15.52 -11.27
CA ASP A 99 -1.19 14.53 -12.24
C ASP A 99 -0.11 14.07 -13.23
N ASP A 100 0.81 14.95 -13.65
CA ASP A 100 1.89 14.60 -14.59
C ASP A 100 2.89 13.63 -13.95
N LEU A 101 3.28 13.89 -12.71
CA LEU A 101 4.17 13.00 -11.94
C LEU A 101 3.50 11.64 -11.69
N ILE A 102 2.21 11.63 -11.36
CA ILE A 102 1.45 10.39 -11.14
C ILE A 102 1.39 9.57 -12.45
N ALA A 103 1.15 10.22 -13.59
CA ALA A 103 1.13 9.56 -14.90
C ALA A 103 2.50 8.96 -15.28
N GLU A 104 3.59 9.66 -14.99
CA GLU A 104 4.96 9.17 -15.18
C GLU A 104 5.20 7.89 -14.36
N LYS A 105 4.86 7.89 -13.07
CA LYS A 105 5.02 6.74 -12.18
C LYS A 105 4.12 5.55 -12.54
N LEU A 106 2.89 5.81 -12.99
CA LEU A 106 2.00 4.78 -13.53
C LEU A 106 2.59 4.13 -14.77
N THR A 107 3.18 4.90 -15.67
CA THR A 107 3.80 4.38 -16.89
C THR A 107 5.02 3.53 -16.58
N ALA A 108 5.83 3.91 -15.59
CA ALA A 108 6.98 3.12 -15.14
C ALA A 108 6.60 1.76 -14.50
N MET A 109 5.32 1.57 -14.17
CA MET A 109 4.78 0.37 -13.55
C MET A 109 4.19 -0.64 -14.55
N CYS A 110 3.87 -0.22 -15.78
CA CYS A 110 3.32 -1.05 -16.87
C CYS A 110 4.41 -1.64 -17.75
#